data_AF-Q98HH6-F1
#
_entry.id   AF-Q98HH6-F1
#
_cell.length_a   1.000
_cell.length_b   1.000
_cell.length_c   1.000
_cell.angle_alpha   90.00
_cell.angle_beta   90.00
_cell.angle_gamma   90.00
#
_symmetry.space_group_name_H-M   'P 1'
#
loop_
_entity.id
_entity.type
_entity.pdbx_description
1 polymer ?
#
loop_
_entity_poly.entity_id
_entity_poly.type
_entity_poly.pdbx_seq_one_letter_code
_entity_poly.pdbx_strand_id
1 'polypeptide(L)'
;MAHVGLAMHFRRDPNDRRKELTVSRFIEVVHKNAVASRNTADAFIKEMLHYNIAEYVAGGDGRTHPLQPTAATIERFTGWVTAHLRTLDHIDGGDRLGRYLDRPDMLATLQPLIADGLLASKPVREPHQTFSLFIWLNNGGIVMDWLMSGIDPDHAGLERIPTSVVSIGDFAKWLKLSRTHLGRKLRTAEELGSIGWLGQRGHSVMWVSHGFYEEYMTVQAAKLAVVDNAFKACFPPSQGDD
;
A
#
# COMPACT_ATOMS: atom_id res chain seq x y z
N MET A 1 4.45 -5.77 -3.62
CA MET A 1 4.29 -6.58 -4.86
C MET A 1 3.54 -5.85 -5.97
N ALA A 2 2.33 -5.31 -5.73
CA ALA A 2 1.58 -4.56 -6.76
C ALA A 2 2.39 -3.40 -7.41
N HIS A 3 3.05 -2.55 -6.61
CA HIS A 3 3.93 -1.49 -7.13
C HIS A 3 5.07 -2.02 -8.02
N VAL A 4 5.62 -3.20 -7.71
CA VAL A 4 6.66 -3.85 -8.54
C VAL A 4 6.09 -4.25 -9.89
N GLY A 5 4.90 -4.86 -9.91
CA GLY A 5 4.23 -5.28 -11.16
C GLY A 5 3.89 -4.09 -12.05
N LEU A 6 3.34 -3.01 -11.47
CA LEU A 6 3.06 -1.76 -12.18
C LEU A 6 4.34 -1.11 -12.71
N ALA A 7 5.43 -1.10 -11.92
CA ALA A 7 6.69 -0.51 -12.36
C ALA A 7 7.29 -1.29 -13.52
N MET A 8 7.21 -2.63 -13.49
CA MET A 8 7.60 -3.47 -14.62
C MET A 8 6.73 -3.21 -15.86
N HIS A 9 5.42 -3.01 -15.69
CA HIS A 9 4.52 -2.67 -16.78
C HIS A 9 4.88 -1.32 -17.43
N PHE A 10 5.09 -0.26 -16.65
CA PHE A 10 5.41 1.06 -17.20
C PHE A 10 6.85 1.16 -17.73
N ARG A 11 7.78 0.33 -17.23
CA ARG A 11 9.16 0.20 -17.75
C ARG A 11 9.27 -0.72 -18.97
N ARG A 12 8.16 -1.23 -19.50
CA ARG A 12 8.17 -2.08 -20.69
C ARG A 12 8.78 -1.33 -21.87
N ASP A 13 9.52 -2.07 -22.68
CA ASP A 13 10.09 -1.56 -23.93
C ASP A 13 9.58 -2.47 -25.05
N PRO A 14 8.76 -1.95 -25.98
CA PRO A 14 8.23 -2.75 -27.08
C PRO A 14 9.32 -3.41 -27.94
N ASN A 15 10.53 -2.87 -27.93
CA ASN A 15 11.66 -3.38 -28.71
C ASN A 15 12.54 -4.36 -27.93
N ASP A 16 12.34 -4.53 -26.62
CA ASP A 16 13.10 -5.45 -25.78
C ASP A 16 12.18 -6.37 -24.99
N ARG A 17 11.98 -7.58 -25.51
CA ARG A 17 11.17 -8.63 -24.87
C ARG A 17 11.64 -8.99 -23.45
N ARG A 18 12.92 -8.74 -23.11
CA ARG A 18 13.43 -8.98 -21.75
C ARG A 18 12.81 -8.02 -20.73
N LYS A 19 12.20 -6.94 -21.19
CA LYS A 19 11.48 -5.96 -20.38
C LYS A 19 9.97 -6.21 -20.31
N GLU A 20 9.45 -7.29 -20.87
CA GLU A 20 8.05 -7.71 -20.69
C GLU A 20 7.76 -8.13 -19.24
N LEU A 21 6.55 -7.86 -18.76
CA LEU A 21 6.07 -8.38 -17.48
C LEU A 21 5.59 -9.82 -17.69
N THR A 22 6.41 -10.80 -17.32
CA THR A 22 6.04 -12.22 -17.30
C THR A 22 6.00 -12.73 -15.86
N VAL A 23 5.29 -13.85 -15.62
CA VAL A 23 5.22 -14.48 -14.29
C VAL A 23 6.63 -14.76 -13.74
N SER A 24 7.49 -15.39 -14.55
CA SER A 24 8.85 -15.76 -14.15
C SER A 24 9.69 -14.53 -13.77
N ARG A 25 9.64 -13.46 -14.58
CA ARG A 25 10.42 -12.25 -14.30
C ARG A 25 9.86 -11.50 -13.10
N PHE A 26 8.54 -11.47 -12.91
CA PHE A 26 7.93 -10.89 -11.73
C PHE A 26 8.41 -11.60 -10.45
N ILE A 27 8.37 -12.94 -10.44
CA ILE A 27 8.87 -13.76 -9.33
C ILE A 27 10.35 -13.47 -9.06
N GLU A 28 11.17 -13.38 -10.10
CA GLU A 28 12.59 -13.05 -9.99
C GLU A 28 12.81 -11.68 -9.35
N VAL A 29 12.15 -10.63 -9.85
CA VAL A 29 12.29 -9.25 -9.34
C VAL A 29 11.81 -9.16 -7.89
N VAL A 30 10.67 -9.77 -7.56
CA VAL A 30 10.12 -9.79 -6.19
C VAL A 30 11.07 -10.51 -5.23
N HIS A 31 11.64 -11.64 -5.65
CA HIS A 31 12.58 -12.40 -4.83
C HIS A 31 13.92 -11.68 -4.67
N LYS A 32 14.50 -11.14 -5.76
CA LYS A 32 15.76 -10.40 -5.76
C LYS A 32 15.71 -9.17 -4.85
N ASN A 33 14.57 -8.49 -4.83
CA ASN A 33 14.36 -7.34 -3.96
C ASN A 33 13.94 -7.74 -2.53
N ALA A 34 13.91 -9.03 -2.18
CA ALA A 34 13.46 -9.54 -0.87
C ALA A 34 12.08 -9.00 -0.46
N VAL A 35 11.16 -8.84 -1.43
CA VAL A 35 9.79 -8.38 -1.19
C VAL A 35 8.92 -9.54 -0.69
N ALA A 36 9.11 -10.74 -1.25
CA ALA A 36 8.43 -11.95 -0.82
C ALA A 36 9.18 -13.20 -1.32
N SER A 37 8.77 -14.38 -0.81
CA SER A 37 9.23 -15.67 -1.34
C SER A 37 8.74 -15.89 -2.77
N ARG A 38 9.38 -16.80 -3.51
CA ARG A 38 8.94 -17.17 -4.87
C ARG A 38 7.49 -17.71 -4.89
N ASN A 39 7.14 -18.54 -3.91
CA ASN A 39 5.79 -19.12 -3.80
C ASN A 39 4.74 -18.05 -3.51
N THR A 40 5.06 -17.08 -2.65
CA THR A 40 4.18 -15.95 -2.36
C THR A 40 3.99 -15.06 -3.58
N ALA A 41 5.05 -14.83 -4.37
CA ALA A 41 4.98 -14.05 -5.60
C ALA A 41 4.12 -14.74 -6.68
N ASP A 42 4.27 -16.06 -6.83
CA ASP A 42 3.46 -16.89 -7.73
C ASP A 42 1.96 -16.86 -7.34
N ALA A 43 1.66 -17.08 -6.04
CA ALA A 43 0.30 -16.99 -5.52
C ALA A 43 -0.32 -15.60 -5.76
N PHE A 44 0.46 -14.53 -5.53
CA PHE A 44 0.01 -13.16 -5.78
C PHE A 44 -0.40 -12.94 -7.23
N ILE A 45 0.41 -13.35 -8.22
CA ILE A 45 0.05 -13.18 -9.63
C ILE A 45 -1.19 -14.00 -10.02
N LYS A 46 -1.33 -15.21 -9.48
CA LYS A 46 -2.54 -16.03 -9.69
C LYS A 46 -3.79 -15.34 -9.16
N GLU A 47 -3.71 -14.69 -7.99
CA GLU A 47 -4.82 -13.88 -7.48
C GLU A 47 -5.09 -12.66 -8.37
N MET A 48 -4.06 -11.95 -8.85
CA MET A 48 -4.24 -10.80 -9.74
C MET A 48 -4.95 -11.19 -11.04
N LEU A 49 -4.63 -12.36 -11.60
CA LEU A 49 -5.33 -12.91 -12.76
C LEU A 49 -6.76 -13.35 -12.43
N HIS A 50 -6.94 -14.06 -11.31
CA HIS A 50 -8.24 -14.56 -10.88
C HIS A 50 -9.26 -13.44 -10.63
N TYR A 51 -8.82 -12.33 -10.03
CA TYR A 51 -9.66 -11.17 -9.72
C TYR A 51 -9.68 -10.11 -10.82
N ASN A 52 -9.17 -10.41 -12.03
CA ASN A 52 -9.13 -9.50 -13.17
C ASN A 52 -8.44 -8.15 -12.87
N ILE A 53 -7.41 -8.19 -12.03
CA ILE A 53 -6.51 -7.07 -11.74
C ILE A 53 -5.39 -7.02 -12.79
N ALA A 54 -4.99 -8.18 -13.31
CA ALA A 54 -4.08 -8.33 -14.45
C ALA A 54 -4.66 -9.32 -15.46
N GLU A 55 -4.20 -9.21 -16.70
CA GLU A 55 -4.60 -10.03 -17.84
C GLU A 55 -3.41 -10.36 -18.73
N TYR A 56 -3.53 -11.41 -19.55
CA TYR A 56 -2.53 -11.71 -20.58
C TYR A 56 -2.66 -10.74 -21.76
N VAL A 57 -1.53 -10.29 -22.29
CA VAL A 57 -1.51 -9.45 -23.50
C VAL A 57 -1.84 -10.31 -24.71
N ALA A 58 -2.87 -9.91 -25.47
CA ALA A 58 -3.28 -10.59 -26.69
C ALA A 58 -2.21 -10.48 -27.79
N GLY A 59 -2.02 -11.55 -28.57
CA GLY A 59 -1.12 -11.56 -29.74
C GLY A 59 0.38 -11.70 -29.44
N GLY A 60 0.76 -11.99 -28.19
CA GLY A 60 2.15 -12.32 -27.86
C GLY A 60 2.62 -13.65 -28.46
N ASP A 61 3.94 -13.79 -28.62
CA ASP A 61 4.58 -15.09 -28.85
C ASP A 61 4.13 -16.03 -27.73
N GLY A 62 3.34 -17.06 -28.04
CA GLY A 62 2.66 -17.94 -27.08
C GLY A 62 3.58 -18.71 -26.13
N ARG A 63 4.88 -18.41 -26.13
CA ARG A 63 5.91 -18.96 -25.25
C ARG A 63 6.19 -18.09 -24.03
N THR A 64 6.03 -16.76 -24.10
CA THR A 64 6.39 -15.84 -22.99
C THR A 64 5.20 -15.38 -22.15
N HIS A 65 3.97 -15.49 -22.66
CA HIS A 65 2.72 -15.10 -21.99
C HIS A 65 2.84 -13.80 -21.17
N PRO A 66 3.13 -12.66 -21.84
CA PRO A 66 3.23 -11.38 -21.17
C PRO A 66 1.91 -10.97 -20.51
N LEU A 67 2.02 -10.29 -19.38
CA LEU A 67 0.93 -9.79 -18.55
C LEU A 67 0.86 -8.27 -18.60
N GLN A 68 -0.33 -7.72 -18.41
CA GLN A 68 -0.56 -6.30 -18.16
C GLN A 68 -1.62 -6.12 -17.06
N PRO A 69 -1.54 -5.04 -16.27
CA PRO A 69 -2.67 -4.61 -15.44
C PRO A 69 -3.86 -4.27 -16.34
N THR A 70 -5.08 -4.53 -15.86
CA THR A 70 -6.29 -4.08 -16.56
C THR A 70 -6.43 -2.57 -16.50
N ALA A 71 -7.22 -1.98 -17.40
CA ALA A 71 -7.50 -0.54 -17.39
C ALA A 71 -8.08 -0.07 -16.05
N ALA A 72 -8.98 -0.88 -15.45
CA ALA A 72 -9.53 -0.61 -14.13
C ALA A 72 -8.44 -0.57 -13.03
N THR A 73 -7.44 -1.44 -13.10
CA THR A 73 -6.30 -1.42 -12.17
C THR A 73 -5.49 -0.14 -12.31
N ILE A 74 -5.26 0.34 -13.54
CA ILE A 74 -4.59 1.61 -13.79
C ILE A 74 -5.39 2.77 -13.20
N GLU A 75 -6.71 2.82 -13.44
CA GLU A 75 -7.60 3.85 -12.87
C GLU A 75 -7.57 3.87 -11.34
N ARG A 76 -7.66 2.70 -10.70
CA ARG A 76 -7.57 2.57 -9.24
C ARG A 76 -6.24 3.10 -8.72
N PHE A 77 -5.15 2.84 -9.44
CA PHE A 77 -3.84 3.32 -9.04
C PHE A 77 -3.69 4.83 -9.26
N THR A 78 -4.28 5.40 -10.32
CA THR A 78 -4.41 6.86 -10.47
C THR A 78 -5.10 7.47 -9.26
N GLY A 79 -6.21 6.87 -8.80
CA GLY A 79 -6.91 7.31 -7.59
C GLY A 79 -6.04 7.26 -6.33
N TRP A 80 -5.21 6.21 -6.20
CA TRP A 80 -4.23 6.10 -5.11
C TRP A 80 -3.22 7.24 -5.13
N VAL A 81 -2.65 7.59 -6.30
CA VAL A 81 -1.71 8.71 -6.44
C VAL A 81 -2.40 10.03 -6.09
N THR A 82 -3.58 10.28 -6.64
CA THR A 82 -4.39 11.47 -6.36
C THR A 82 -4.65 11.66 -4.87
N ALA A 83 -4.96 10.58 -4.15
CA ALA A 83 -5.16 10.65 -2.70
C ALA A 83 -3.89 11.07 -1.95
N HIS A 84 -2.73 10.52 -2.31
CA HIS A 84 -1.47 10.86 -1.64
C HIS A 84 -1.01 12.29 -1.94
N LEU A 85 -1.17 12.76 -3.18
CA LEU A 85 -0.85 14.14 -3.53
C LEU A 85 -1.77 15.13 -2.81
N ARG A 86 -3.08 14.84 -2.73
CA ARG A 86 -4.03 15.64 -1.95
C ARG A 86 -3.62 15.71 -0.47
N THR A 87 -3.21 14.59 0.12
CA THR A 87 -2.77 14.55 1.52
C THR A 87 -1.54 15.43 1.74
N LEU A 88 -0.55 15.35 0.84
CA LEU A 88 0.64 16.20 0.90
C LEU A 88 0.27 17.69 0.83
N ASP A 89 -0.55 18.05 -0.16
CA ASP A 89 -0.99 19.43 -0.36
C ASP A 89 -1.81 19.96 0.83
N HIS A 90 -2.58 19.10 1.51
CA HIS A 90 -3.29 19.48 2.73
C HIS A 90 -2.33 19.73 3.91
N ILE A 91 -1.21 19.00 3.98
CA ILE A 91 -0.22 19.13 5.06
C ILE A 91 0.60 20.42 4.91
N ASP A 92 1.02 20.77 3.69
CA ASP A 92 1.98 21.86 3.46
C ASP A 92 1.46 23.00 2.57
N GLY A 93 0.20 22.97 2.14
CA GLY A 93 -0.39 23.99 1.28
C GLY A 93 0.09 23.97 -0.17
N GLY A 94 0.73 22.89 -0.62
CA GLY A 94 1.22 22.74 -1.99
C GLY A 94 0.14 22.58 -3.07
N ASP A 95 0.59 22.48 -4.33
CA ASP A 95 -0.26 22.25 -5.51
C ASP A 95 0.27 21.08 -6.36
N ARG A 96 0.60 19.95 -5.71
CA ARG A 96 1.07 18.77 -6.43
C ARG A 96 -0.05 18.13 -7.22
N LEU A 97 -1.24 18.06 -6.62
CA LEU A 97 -2.40 17.44 -7.25
C LEU A 97 -2.83 18.20 -8.50
N GLY A 98 -2.92 19.54 -8.47
CA GLY A 98 -3.28 20.34 -9.65
C GLY A 98 -2.33 20.07 -10.80
N ARG A 99 -1.03 20.21 -10.55
CA ARG A 99 0.03 19.93 -11.54
C ARG A 99 0.00 18.51 -12.09
N TYR A 100 -0.33 17.51 -11.27
CA TYR A 100 -0.48 16.13 -11.73
C TYR A 100 -1.73 15.94 -12.61
N LEU A 101 -2.86 16.55 -12.25
CA LEU A 101 -4.10 16.46 -13.01
C LEU A 101 -4.01 17.15 -14.38
N ASP A 102 -3.16 18.17 -14.52
CA ASP A 102 -2.85 18.79 -15.82
C ASP A 102 -2.04 17.86 -16.74
N ARG A 103 -1.39 16.83 -16.20
CA ARG A 103 -0.50 15.91 -16.90
C ARG A 103 -0.72 14.44 -16.48
N PRO A 104 -1.91 13.86 -16.71
CA PRO A 104 -2.23 12.52 -16.25
C PRO A 104 -1.41 11.41 -16.94
N ASP A 105 -0.80 11.71 -18.09
CA ASP A 105 0.16 10.85 -18.79
C ASP A 105 1.40 10.54 -17.92
N MET A 106 1.73 11.43 -16.99
CA MET A 106 2.88 11.31 -16.10
C MET A 106 2.80 10.15 -15.12
N LEU A 107 1.66 9.46 -15.00
CA LEU A 107 1.56 8.25 -14.19
C LEU A 107 2.61 7.21 -14.59
N ALA A 108 2.88 7.06 -15.88
CA ALA A 108 3.85 6.09 -16.39
C ALA A 108 5.29 6.42 -15.97
N THR A 109 5.60 7.70 -15.73
CA THR A 109 6.90 8.16 -15.24
C THR A 109 6.98 8.15 -13.72
N LEU A 110 5.89 8.56 -13.06
CA LEU A 110 5.81 8.71 -11.61
C LEU A 110 5.76 7.36 -10.88
N GLN A 111 4.92 6.43 -11.36
CA GLN A 111 4.67 5.17 -10.67
C GLN A 111 5.96 4.34 -10.46
N PRO A 112 6.86 4.20 -11.45
CA PRO A 112 8.10 3.46 -11.24
C PRO A 112 9.02 4.08 -10.19
N LEU A 113 9.07 5.42 -10.11
CA LEU A 113 9.87 6.12 -9.09
C LEU A 113 9.30 5.90 -7.68
N ILE A 114 7.97 5.92 -7.54
CA ILE A 114 7.30 5.56 -6.28
C ILE A 114 7.66 4.12 -5.90
N ALA A 115 7.58 3.18 -6.85
CA ALA A 115 7.90 1.78 -6.57
C ALA A 115 9.34 1.60 -6.07
N ASP A 116 10.31 2.26 -6.70
CA ASP A 116 11.70 2.21 -6.26
C ASP A 116 11.90 2.84 -4.88
N GLY A 117 11.28 3.99 -4.62
CA GLY A 117 11.35 4.64 -3.31
C GLY A 117 10.75 3.77 -2.20
N LEU A 118 9.63 3.09 -2.45
CA LEU A 118 9.03 2.14 -1.49
C LEU A 118 9.93 0.91 -1.29
N LEU A 119 10.63 0.45 -2.34
CA LEU A 119 11.60 -0.64 -2.24
C LEU A 119 12.90 -0.25 -1.53
N ALA A 120 13.25 1.03 -1.50
CA ALA A 120 14.41 1.55 -0.78
C ALA A 120 14.08 2.00 0.65
N SER A 121 12.81 2.26 0.95
CA SER A 121 12.38 2.78 2.25
C SER A 121 12.32 1.69 3.32
N LYS A 122 13.30 1.70 4.23
CA LYS A 122 13.35 0.76 5.36
C LYS A 122 12.08 0.81 6.24
N PRO A 123 11.55 1.98 6.65
CA PRO A 123 10.32 2.02 7.46
C PRO A 123 9.12 1.38 6.76
N VAL A 124 9.03 1.48 5.43
CA VAL A 124 7.95 0.86 4.64
C VAL A 124 8.16 -0.66 4.51
N ARG A 125 9.41 -1.10 4.39
CA ARG A 125 9.75 -2.51 4.15
C ARG A 125 9.82 -3.36 5.41
N GLU A 126 10.32 -2.78 6.49
CA GLU A 126 10.59 -3.45 7.75
C GLU A 126 9.94 -2.66 8.89
N PRO A 127 8.61 -2.53 8.90
CA PRO A 127 7.95 -1.81 9.96
C PRO A 127 8.03 -2.62 11.26
N HIS A 128 8.09 -1.89 12.36
CA HIS A 128 8.40 -2.43 13.66
C HIS A 128 7.22 -3.17 14.31
N GLN A 129 7.55 -4.05 15.25
CA GLN A 129 6.67 -4.64 16.27
C GLN A 129 5.25 -5.00 15.80
N THR A 130 4.24 -4.24 16.21
CA THR A 130 2.83 -4.60 16.01
C THR A 130 2.38 -4.33 14.59
N PHE A 131 2.92 -3.31 13.93
CA PHE A 131 2.63 -3.05 12.52
C PHE A 131 2.96 -4.27 11.65
N SER A 132 4.07 -4.96 11.95
CA SER A 132 4.48 -6.18 11.24
C SER A 132 3.45 -7.32 11.35
N LEU A 133 2.70 -7.41 12.46
CA LEU A 133 1.71 -8.47 12.67
C LEU A 133 0.56 -8.42 11.67
N PHE A 134 0.20 -7.20 11.24
CA PHE A 134 -0.96 -6.94 10.40
C PHE A 134 -0.62 -6.99 8.92
N ILE A 135 0.60 -6.67 8.48
CA ILE A 135 1.00 -6.71 7.06
C ILE A 135 0.78 -8.06 6.37
N TRP A 136 0.97 -9.16 7.09
CA TRP A 136 0.90 -10.52 6.53
C TRP A 136 -0.52 -11.02 6.27
N LEU A 137 -1.55 -10.30 6.72
CA LEU A 137 -2.88 -10.49 6.21
C LEU A 137 -2.85 -9.98 4.77
N ASN A 138 -3.34 -10.73 3.79
CA ASN A 138 -3.49 -10.22 2.40
C ASN A 138 -4.33 -8.92 2.33
N ASN A 139 -4.96 -8.53 3.46
CA ASN A 139 -5.72 -7.30 3.72
C ASN A 139 -5.07 -6.38 4.80
N GLY A 140 -3.80 -6.56 5.14
CA GLY A 140 -3.15 -6.01 6.33
C GLY A 140 -3.13 -4.51 6.44
N GLY A 141 -2.80 -3.83 5.34
CA GLY A 141 -2.88 -2.37 5.26
C GLY A 141 -4.29 -1.85 5.52
N ILE A 142 -5.32 -2.55 5.01
CA ILE A 142 -6.73 -2.17 5.16
C ILE A 142 -7.18 -2.29 6.63
N VAL A 143 -6.71 -3.31 7.36
CA VAL A 143 -7.00 -3.45 8.80
C VAL A 143 -6.46 -2.24 9.57
N MET A 144 -5.22 -1.85 9.30
CA MET A 144 -4.56 -0.74 9.99
C MET A 144 -5.17 0.61 9.59
N ASP A 145 -5.32 0.86 8.29
CA ASP A 145 -5.92 2.11 7.79
C ASP A 145 -7.33 2.31 8.37
N TRP A 146 -8.10 1.24 8.55
CA TRP A 146 -9.41 1.33 9.17
C TRP A 146 -9.35 1.65 10.67
N LEU A 147 -8.48 0.96 11.43
CA LEU A 147 -8.25 1.26 12.85
C LEU A 147 -7.90 2.73 13.07
N MET A 148 -7.06 3.27 12.19
CA MET A 148 -6.55 4.64 12.31
C MET A 148 -7.54 5.68 11.77
N SER A 149 -8.32 5.36 10.73
CA SER A 149 -9.32 6.28 10.17
C SER A 149 -10.46 6.63 11.13
N GLY A 150 -10.69 5.79 12.13
CA GLY A 150 -11.70 5.98 13.17
C GLY A 150 -11.21 6.74 14.39
N ILE A 151 -9.93 7.16 14.41
CA ILE A 151 -9.36 7.93 15.51
C ILE A 151 -9.81 9.39 15.37
N ASP A 152 -10.34 9.92 16.45
CA ASP A 152 -10.55 11.36 16.59
C ASP A 152 -9.19 12.06 16.72
N PRO A 153 -8.87 13.05 15.86
CA PRO A 153 -7.63 13.80 15.96
C PRO A 153 -7.36 14.39 17.35
N ASP A 154 -8.41 14.79 18.08
CA ASP A 154 -8.30 15.35 19.43
C ASP A 154 -7.85 14.30 20.46
N HIS A 155 -8.01 13.01 20.15
CA HIS A 155 -7.61 11.89 20.99
C HIS A 155 -6.23 11.30 20.63
N ALA A 156 -5.56 11.80 19.57
CA ALA A 156 -4.29 11.23 19.09
C ALA A 156 -3.15 11.31 20.14
N GLY A 157 -3.24 12.24 21.09
CA GLY A 157 -2.28 12.39 22.19
C GLY A 157 -2.52 11.46 23.40
N LEU A 158 -3.58 10.64 23.39
CA LEU A 158 -3.87 9.73 24.51
C LEU A 158 -2.96 8.51 24.48
N GLU A 159 -2.63 7.96 25.65
CA GLU A 159 -1.85 6.72 25.74
C GLU A 159 -2.63 5.49 25.24
N ARG A 160 -3.95 5.52 25.41
CA ARG A 160 -4.91 4.56 24.84
C ARG A 160 -5.87 5.33 23.96
N ILE A 161 -5.63 5.31 22.66
CA ILE A 161 -6.37 6.08 21.67
C ILE A 161 -7.61 5.29 21.26
N PRO A 162 -8.83 5.75 21.57
CA PRO A 162 -10.05 5.07 21.17
C PRO A 162 -10.18 5.03 19.65
N THR A 163 -10.63 3.90 19.12
CA THR A 163 -10.94 3.73 17.69
C THR A 163 -12.46 3.67 17.49
N SER A 164 -12.91 3.60 16.24
CA SER A 164 -14.33 3.37 15.91
C SER A 164 -14.77 1.90 16.06
N VAL A 165 -13.85 0.99 16.42
CA VAL A 165 -14.10 -0.45 16.40
C VAL A 165 -14.75 -0.90 17.71
N VAL A 166 -16.02 -1.31 17.65
CA VAL A 166 -16.75 -1.78 18.84
C VAL A 166 -16.95 -3.31 18.88
N SER A 167 -16.73 -3.99 17.76
CA SER A 167 -17.04 -5.41 17.57
C SER A 167 -16.03 -6.09 16.64
N ILE A 168 -15.41 -7.18 17.12
CA ILE A 168 -14.50 -8.01 16.28
C ILE A 168 -15.30 -8.73 15.18
N GLY A 169 -16.55 -9.08 15.45
CA GLY A 169 -17.41 -9.78 14.50
C GLY A 169 -17.70 -8.92 13.26
N ASP A 170 -18.11 -7.67 13.49
CA ASP A 170 -18.40 -6.73 12.42
C ASP A 170 -17.13 -6.34 11.67
N PHE A 171 -16.03 -6.16 12.40
CA PHE A 171 -14.72 -5.91 11.81
C PHE A 171 -14.26 -7.04 10.89
N ALA A 172 -14.38 -8.30 11.32
CA ALA A 172 -14.04 -9.47 10.50
C ALA A 172 -14.92 -9.57 9.26
N LYS A 173 -16.22 -9.32 9.38
CA LYS A 173 -17.19 -9.36 8.28
C LYS A 173 -16.83 -8.30 7.23
N TRP A 174 -16.51 -7.09 7.66
CA TRP A 174 -16.10 -5.99 6.77
C TRP A 174 -14.81 -6.34 6.02
N LEU A 175 -13.81 -6.87 6.73
CA LEU A 175 -12.53 -7.30 6.14
C LEU A 175 -12.62 -8.56 5.27
N LYS A 176 -13.80 -9.21 5.21
CA LYS A 176 -13.99 -10.55 4.60
C LYS A 176 -12.98 -11.58 5.12
N LEU A 177 -12.62 -11.48 6.40
CA LEU A 177 -11.69 -12.38 7.07
C LEU A 177 -12.44 -13.36 7.98
N SER A 178 -11.83 -14.54 8.19
CA SER A 178 -12.28 -15.44 9.25
C SER A 178 -12.14 -14.77 10.61
N ARG A 179 -13.22 -14.79 11.41
CA ARG A 179 -13.23 -14.31 12.80
C ARG A 179 -12.11 -14.94 13.63
N THR A 180 -11.86 -16.24 13.44
CA THR A 180 -10.79 -16.97 14.15
C THR A 180 -9.42 -16.44 13.77
N HIS A 181 -9.18 -16.20 12.48
CA HIS A 181 -7.89 -15.69 12.01
C HIS A 181 -7.61 -14.29 12.54
N LEU A 182 -8.59 -13.37 12.42
CA LEU A 182 -8.48 -12.01 12.93
C LEU A 182 -8.32 -12.00 14.46
N GLY A 183 -9.12 -12.79 15.18
CA GLY A 183 -9.09 -12.87 16.64
C GLY A 183 -7.76 -13.33 17.21
N ARG A 184 -7.04 -14.24 16.52
CA ARG A 184 -5.67 -14.62 16.91
C ARG A 184 -4.69 -13.47 16.77
N LYS A 185 -4.76 -12.71 15.66
CA LYS A 185 -3.87 -11.56 15.42
C LYS A 185 -4.10 -10.44 16.43
N LEU A 186 -5.38 -10.12 16.71
CA LEU A 186 -5.75 -9.15 17.73
C LEU A 186 -5.28 -9.59 19.12
N ARG A 187 -5.35 -10.89 19.45
CA ARG A 187 -4.81 -11.40 20.72
C ARG A 187 -3.30 -11.17 20.83
N THR A 188 -2.53 -11.45 19.78
CA THR A 188 -1.09 -11.18 19.79
C THR A 188 -0.78 -9.70 19.93
N ALA A 189 -1.53 -8.82 19.25
CA ALA A 189 -1.36 -7.37 19.39
C ALA A 189 -1.74 -6.86 20.80
N GLU A 190 -2.73 -7.49 21.44
CA GLU A 190 -3.13 -7.23 22.83
C GLU A 190 -2.06 -7.70 23.82
N GLU A 191 -1.45 -8.88 23.61
CA GLU A 191 -0.32 -9.40 24.40
C GLU A 191 0.92 -8.49 24.30
N LEU A 192 1.10 -7.81 23.16
CA LEU A 192 2.13 -6.77 22.97
C LEU A 192 1.73 -5.39 23.54
N GLY A 193 0.56 -5.27 24.17
CA GLY A 193 0.06 -4.01 24.72
C GLY A 193 -0.28 -2.95 23.66
N SER A 194 -0.35 -3.32 22.38
CA SER A 194 -0.53 -2.39 21.27
C SER A 194 -1.99 -2.10 20.95
N ILE A 195 -2.89 -2.98 21.39
CA ILE A 195 -4.33 -2.76 21.34
C ILE A 195 -4.98 -3.26 22.62
N GLY A 196 -6.22 -2.84 22.85
CA GLY A 196 -7.07 -3.45 23.87
C GLY A 196 -8.50 -2.96 23.76
N TRP A 197 -9.26 -3.13 24.83
CA TRP A 197 -10.67 -2.75 24.91
C TRP A 197 -10.91 -1.84 26.11
N LEU A 198 -11.79 -0.85 25.96
CA LEU A 198 -12.20 0.03 27.07
C LEU A 198 -13.11 -0.68 28.07
N GLY A 199 -13.80 -1.75 27.64
CA GLY A 199 -14.64 -2.60 28.48
C GLY A 199 -14.47 -4.08 28.12
N GLN A 200 -15.57 -4.80 27.94
CA GLN A 200 -15.52 -6.22 27.61
C GLN A 200 -14.82 -6.46 26.27
N ARG A 201 -13.83 -7.36 26.29
CA ARG A 201 -13.05 -7.76 25.13
C ARG A 201 -13.94 -8.21 23.97
N GLY A 202 -13.77 -7.56 22.82
CA GLY A 202 -14.49 -7.87 21.58
C GLY A 202 -15.93 -7.36 21.50
N HIS A 203 -16.42 -6.69 22.54
CA HIS A 203 -17.79 -6.17 22.68
C HIS A 203 -17.82 -4.72 23.19
N SER A 204 -16.70 -4.02 23.13
CA SER A 204 -16.58 -2.63 23.53
C SER A 204 -15.60 -1.92 22.60
N VAL A 205 -15.49 -0.60 22.74
CA VAL A 205 -14.57 0.22 21.96
C VAL A 205 -13.14 -0.30 22.12
N MET A 206 -12.54 -0.65 21.00
CA MET A 206 -11.13 -0.99 20.91
C MET A 206 -10.31 0.29 20.97
N TRP A 207 -9.18 0.24 21.67
CA TRP A 207 -8.18 1.28 21.63
C TRP A 207 -6.87 0.75 21.04
N VAL A 208 -6.07 1.64 20.47
CA VAL A 208 -4.67 1.39 20.08
C VAL A 208 -3.75 2.12 21.04
N SER A 209 -2.56 1.58 21.32
CA SER A 209 -1.58 2.31 22.12
C SER A 209 -1.00 3.47 21.34
N HIS A 210 -0.54 4.50 22.05
CA HIS A 210 0.18 5.62 21.43
C HIS A 210 1.39 5.15 20.62
N GLY A 211 2.20 4.22 21.17
CA GLY A 211 3.34 3.67 20.45
C GLY A 211 2.97 2.96 19.14
N PHE A 212 1.86 2.22 19.11
CA PHE A 212 1.39 1.59 17.87
C PHE A 212 0.87 2.63 16.85
N TYR A 213 0.25 3.70 17.34
CA TYR A 213 -0.14 4.83 16.49
C TYR A 213 1.08 5.54 15.89
N GLU A 214 2.13 5.80 16.67
CA GLU A 214 3.39 6.39 16.17
C GLU A 214 4.10 5.50 15.16
N GLU A 215 4.10 4.17 15.36
CA GLU A 215 4.59 3.20 14.36
C GLU A 215 3.85 3.36 13.04
N TYR A 216 2.52 3.45 13.08
CA TYR A 216 1.72 3.67 11.88
C TYR A 216 2.03 5.01 11.21
N MET A 217 2.07 6.09 11.99
CA MET A 217 2.36 7.44 11.48
C MET A 217 3.75 7.53 10.84
N THR A 218 4.75 6.85 11.43
CA THR A 218 6.10 6.76 10.87
C THR A 218 6.09 6.11 9.47
N VAL A 219 5.34 5.01 9.30
CA VAL A 219 5.23 4.34 8.00
C VAL A 219 4.49 5.22 6.99
N GLN A 220 3.41 5.90 7.39
CA GLN A 220 2.67 6.79 6.49
C GLN A 220 3.50 8.01 6.09
N ALA A 221 4.23 8.63 7.02
CA ALA A 221 5.14 9.73 6.73
C ALA A 221 6.24 9.31 5.75
N ALA A 222 6.85 8.14 5.96
CA ALA A 222 7.86 7.61 5.04
C ALA A 222 7.28 7.33 3.64
N LYS A 223 6.04 6.85 3.55
CA LYS A 223 5.34 6.62 2.28
C LYS A 223 5.04 7.94 1.56
N LEU A 224 4.51 8.94 2.27
CA LEU A 224 4.24 10.27 1.73
C LEU A 224 5.53 10.95 1.24
N ALA A 225 6.62 10.83 1.98
CA ALA A 225 7.93 11.33 1.56
C ALA A 225 8.44 10.66 0.26
N VAL A 226 8.22 9.36 0.09
CA VAL A 226 8.53 8.66 -1.18
C VAL A 226 7.70 9.23 -2.33
N VAL A 227 6.39 9.43 -2.13
CA VAL A 227 5.51 9.99 -3.16
C VAL A 227 5.93 11.42 -3.52
N ASP A 228 6.21 12.26 -2.52
CA ASP A 228 6.67 13.64 -2.72
C ASP A 228 8.00 13.70 -3.50
N ASN A 229 8.97 12.86 -3.15
CA ASN A 229 10.25 12.79 -3.84
C ASN A 229 10.08 12.33 -5.30
N ALA A 230 9.25 11.31 -5.54
CA ALA A 230 8.94 10.85 -6.88
C ALA A 230 8.23 11.94 -7.71
N PHE A 231 7.30 12.67 -7.08
CA PHE A 231 6.63 13.80 -7.73
C PHE A 231 7.62 14.90 -8.13
N LYS A 232 8.48 15.35 -7.20
CA LYS A 232 9.50 16.38 -7.48
C LYS A 232 10.44 16.00 -8.62
N ALA A 233 10.80 14.72 -8.74
CA ALA A 233 11.62 14.22 -9.84
C ALA A 233 10.91 14.26 -11.21
N CYS A 234 9.58 14.13 -11.23
CA CYS A 234 8.76 14.21 -12.45
C CYS A 234 8.32 15.63 -12.79
N PHE A 235 8.14 16.48 -11.79
CA PHE A 235 7.55 17.81 -11.86
C PHE A 235 8.50 18.84 -11.24
N PRO A 236 9.64 19.14 -11.88
CA PRO A 236 10.58 20.13 -11.39
C PRO A 236 9.85 21.46 -11.17
N PRO A 237 10.23 22.26 -10.15
CA PRO A 237 9.65 23.57 -9.96
C PRO A 237 9.77 24.38 -11.25
N SER A 238 8.71 25.11 -11.59
CA SER A 238 8.77 26.08 -12.68
C SER A 238 9.96 27.01 -12.40
N GLN A 239 10.90 27.11 -13.33
CA GLN A 239 11.94 28.14 -13.23
C GLN A 239 11.24 29.50 -13.35
N GLY A 240 11.03 30.18 -12.24
CA GLY A 240 10.43 31.52 -12.21
C GLY A 240 9.55 31.74 -10.98
N ASP A 241 10.14 32.31 -9.94
CA ASP A 241 9.74 33.60 -9.36
C ASP A 241 10.82 33.99 -8.33
N ASP A 242 11.82 34.72 -8.82
CA ASP A 242 12.66 35.64 -8.02
C ASP A 242 11.91 36.96 -7.82
#